data_AF-A0A962G594-F1
#
_entry.id   AF-A0A962G594-F1
#
_cell.length_a   1.000
_cell.length_b   1.000
_cell.length_c   1.000
_cell.angle_alpha   90.00
_cell.angle_beta   90.00
_cell.angle_gamma   90.00
#
_symmetry.space_group_name_H-M   'P 1'
#
loop_
_entity.id
_entity.type
_entity.pdbx_description
1 polymer ?
#
loop_
_entity_poly.entity_id
_entity_poly.type
_entity_poly.pdbx_seq_one_letter_code
_entity_poly.pdbx_strand_id
1 'polypeptide(L)'
;MLYALHEMQRALLSPYTYLAEAGSRIFSEAGSLYAHLPGASHLAAEFELAYRIGKDYEKPEFELARLRAHEAEIAILQRTVLETPFCRLLRFKRFSDDANCINALKDDPTVLVVAPLSGHHSTLLRDTVRTLLADHKVYITDWTDARMVPTSEGNFSLDDYIDTIRTFIRHIGARKLHVISVCQPTVPVLAAVSLMPSRGEDTPLSLTMMGGPIDPRKNPTQVNSLAATRPLNWFSTNLIHRVPPNYPGNGRLVYPGFLQHAGFIAMNPDRHFQSHWEFYQDLVRGDQDDAESHRRFYNEYNAVLDMDAEYYLDTIETVFQKHLLPKGEWFVHDERVAPEAIRHSALMTIEGELDDISG
;
A
#
# COMPACT_ATOMS: atom_id res chain seq x y z
N MET A 1 14.12 -4.58 -20.86
CA MET A 1 14.86 -3.37 -21.27
C MET A 1 14.25 -2.10 -20.69
N LEU A 2 12.92 -2.01 -20.59
CA LEU A 2 12.23 -0.81 -20.10
C LEU A 2 12.64 -0.38 -18.67
N TYR A 3 12.75 -1.31 -17.72
CA TYR A 3 13.21 -0.98 -16.36
C TYR A 3 14.64 -0.38 -16.37
N ALA A 4 15.60 -1.04 -17.02
CA ALA A 4 16.96 -0.51 -17.12
C ALA A 4 17.01 0.86 -17.83
N LEU A 5 16.16 1.08 -18.84
CA LEU A 5 16.05 2.38 -19.53
C LEU A 5 15.47 3.45 -18.59
N HIS A 6 14.45 3.11 -17.81
CA HIS A 6 13.85 3.99 -16.81
C HIS A 6 14.87 4.41 -15.75
N GLU A 7 15.66 3.47 -15.21
CA GLU A 7 16.73 3.79 -14.27
C GLU A 7 17.83 4.65 -14.89
N MET A 8 18.21 4.36 -16.15
CA MET A 8 19.18 5.18 -16.86
C MET A 8 18.68 6.61 -17.08
N GLN A 9 17.40 6.78 -17.45
CA GLN A 9 16.77 8.08 -17.59
C GLN A 9 16.73 8.83 -16.25
N ARG A 10 16.34 8.16 -15.16
CA ARG A 10 16.37 8.72 -13.80
C ARG A 10 17.77 9.18 -13.42
N ALA A 11 18.78 8.34 -13.62
CA ALA A 11 20.17 8.68 -13.34
C ALA A 11 20.64 9.91 -14.13
N LEU A 12 20.29 10.00 -15.43
CA LEU A 12 20.62 11.15 -16.29
C LEU A 12 19.91 12.44 -15.88
N LEU A 13 18.65 12.35 -15.40
CA LEU A 13 17.86 13.50 -14.98
C LEU A 13 18.17 13.95 -13.55
N SER A 14 18.84 13.13 -12.74
CA SER A 14 19.16 13.43 -11.34
C SER A 14 19.86 14.78 -11.12
N PRO A 15 20.82 15.25 -11.95
CA PRO A 15 21.44 16.56 -11.74
C PRO A 15 20.45 17.71 -11.98
N TYR A 16 19.53 17.55 -12.94
CA TYR A 16 18.49 18.54 -13.24
C TYR A 16 17.47 18.64 -12.12
N THR A 17 17.13 17.51 -11.49
CA THR A 17 16.17 17.51 -10.37
C THR A 17 16.75 18.14 -9.12
N TYR A 18 18.03 17.93 -8.80
CA TYR A 18 18.70 18.67 -7.73
C TYR A 18 18.77 20.18 -8.00
N LEU A 19 19.00 20.58 -9.26
CA LEU A 19 18.97 22.00 -9.65
C LEU A 19 17.56 22.60 -9.51
N ALA A 20 16.53 21.84 -9.88
CA ALA A 20 15.14 22.25 -9.71
C ALA A 20 14.75 22.39 -8.23
N GLU A 21 15.19 21.47 -7.36
CA GLU A 21 15.00 21.60 -5.91
C GLU A 21 15.66 22.86 -5.35
N ALA A 22 16.92 23.09 -5.71
CA ALA A 22 17.65 24.27 -5.29
C ALA A 22 16.99 25.56 -5.79
N GLY A 23 16.55 25.58 -7.06
CA GLY A 23 15.81 26.70 -7.64
C GLY A 23 14.53 27.00 -6.87
N SER A 24 13.73 25.97 -6.56
CA SER A 24 12.50 26.13 -5.77
C SER A 24 12.78 26.80 -4.42
N ARG A 25 13.80 26.34 -3.68
CA ARG A 25 14.18 26.93 -2.38
C ARG A 25 14.70 28.36 -2.51
N ILE A 26 15.56 28.63 -3.50
CA ILE A 26 16.13 29.97 -3.73
C ILE A 26 15.02 31.01 -3.96
N PHE A 27 13.93 30.66 -4.63
CA PHE A 27 12.85 31.60 -4.93
C PHE A 27 11.68 31.58 -3.93
N SER A 28 11.66 30.66 -2.95
CA SER A 28 10.59 30.54 -1.95
C SER A 28 11.01 30.81 -0.51
N GLU A 29 12.29 30.61 -0.14
CA GLU A 29 12.74 30.81 1.24
C GLU A 29 12.82 32.30 1.61
N ALA A 30 12.21 32.65 2.75
CA ALA A 30 12.14 34.04 3.24
C ALA A 30 13.53 34.66 3.51
N GLY A 31 14.57 33.85 3.72
CA GLY A 31 15.95 34.31 3.89
C GLY A 31 16.69 34.59 2.57
N SER A 32 16.10 34.25 1.43
CA SER A 32 16.72 34.44 0.11
C SER A 32 16.37 35.81 -0.48
N LEU A 33 17.39 36.53 -0.94
CA LEU A 33 17.21 37.79 -1.66
C LEU A 33 16.39 37.62 -2.95
N TYR A 34 16.42 36.43 -3.56
CA TYR A 34 15.70 36.12 -4.78
C TYR A 34 14.20 35.86 -4.56
N ALA A 35 13.79 35.51 -3.34
CA ALA A 35 12.39 35.29 -2.99
C ALA A 35 11.55 36.58 -3.01
N HIS A 36 12.20 37.75 -3.00
CA HIS A 36 11.54 39.06 -3.04
C HIS A 36 11.44 39.65 -4.46
N LEU A 37 11.92 38.96 -5.49
CA LEU A 37 11.81 39.43 -6.87
C LEU A 37 10.35 39.34 -7.36
N PRO A 38 9.89 40.29 -8.20
CA PRO A 38 8.59 40.16 -8.87
C PRO A 38 8.52 38.85 -9.66
N GLY A 39 7.52 38.01 -9.38
CA GLY A 39 7.35 36.70 -10.00
C GLY A 39 8.16 35.56 -9.38
N ALA A 40 8.89 35.79 -8.28
CA ALA A 40 9.65 34.75 -7.58
C ALA A 40 8.78 33.56 -7.16
N SER A 41 7.56 33.81 -6.66
CA SER A 41 6.61 32.75 -6.30
C SER A 41 6.23 31.86 -7.50
N HIS A 42 6.11 32.45 -8.69
CA HIS A 42 5.80 31.70 -9.91
C HIS A 42 7.00 30.84 -10.35
N LEU A 43 8.21 31.41 -10.33
CA LEU A 43 9.44 30.67 -10.64
C LEU A 43 9.69 29.55 -9.62
N ALA A 44 9.44 29.80 -8.34
CA ALA A 44 9.52 28.78 -7.29
C ALA A 44 8.56 27.61 -7.55
N ALA A 45 7.32 27.90 -7.95
CA ALA A 45 6.32 26.90 -8.27
C ALA A 45 6.70 26.08 -9.54
N GLU A 46 7.25 26.72 -10.57
CA GLU A 46 7.75 26.02 -11.77
C GLU A 46 8.91 25.08 -11.44
N PHE A 47 9.88 25.54 -10.65
CA PHE A 47 10.98 24.71 -10.19
C PHE A 47 10.52 23.58 -9.26
N GLU A 48 9.53 23.84 -8.39
CA GLU A 48 8.95 22.80 -7.53
C GLU A 48 8.21 21.74 -8.35
N LEU A 49 7.48 22.14 -9.39
CA LEU A 49 6.84 21.22 -10.33
C LEU A 49 7.88 20.37 -11.08
N ALA A 50 8.93 21.00 -11.62
CA ALA A 50 10.00 20.31 -12.33
C ALA A 50 10.76 19.32 -11.42
N TYR A 51 11.03 19.71 -10.17
CA TYR A 51 11.60 18.82 -9.16
C TYR A 51 10.68 17.63 -8.89
N ARG A 52 9.38 17.87 -8.65
CA ARG A 52 8.41 16.81 -8.36
C ARG A 52 8.23 15.83 -9.51
N ILE A 53 8.38 16.26 -10.76
CA ILE A 53 8.29 15.36 -11.93
C ILE A 53 9.47 14.40 -11.99
N GLY A 54 10.67 14.84 -11.62
CA GLY A 54 11.88 14.02 -11.79
C GLY A 54 12.47 13.45 -10.49
N LYS A 55 12.00 13.85 -9.32
CA LYS A 55 12.53 13.37 -8.05
C LYS A 55 12.18 11.91 -7.81
N ASP A 56 13.00 11.28 -6.99
CA ASP A 56 12.72 9.96 -6.44
C ASP A 56 11.78 10.07 -5.24
N TYR A 57 10.84 9.14 -5.15
CA TYR A 57 9.88 9.07 -4.06
C TYR A 57 10.23 7.89 -3.16
N GLU A 58 10.76 8.20 -1.98
CA GLU A 58 11.00 7.21 -0.94
C GLU A 58 9.72 6.91 -0.16
N LYS A 59 9.72 5.78 0.54
CA LYS A 59 8.62 5.39 1.42
C LYS A 59 8.40 6.48 2.50
N PRO A 60 7.20 7.06 2.62
CA PRO A 60 6.87 8.00 3.69
C PRO A 60 6.87 7.33 5.07
N GLU A 61 7.09 8.12 6.12
CA GLU A 61 6.86 7.69 7.49
C GLU A 61 5.36 7.77 7.86
N PHE A 62 4.93 7.00 8.86
CA PHE A 62 3.56 7.13 9.37
C PHE A 62 3.33 8.47 10.10
N GLU A 63 4.36 9.09 10.69
CA GLU A 63 4.26 10.38 11.40
C GLU A 63 3.19 10.41 12.52
N LEU A 64 2.90 9.25 13.11
CA LEU A 64 1.95 9.10 14.20
C LEU A 64 2.69 9.12 15.53
N ALA A 65 3.26 10.26 15.94
CA ALA A 65 4.02 10.36 17.18
C ALA A 65 3.13 10.49 18.43
N ARG A 66 2.01 11.22 18.31
CA ARG A 66 1.07 11.48 19.40
C ARG A 66 -0.37 11.56 18.89
N LEU A 67 -1.32 11.16 19.73
CA LEU A 67 -2.75 11.37 19.52
C LEU A 67 -3.49 11.44 20.85
N ARG A 68 -4.79 11.74 20.81
CA ARG A 68 -5.65 11.73 21.99
C ARG A 68 -6.47 10.43 22.04
N ALA A 69 -6.39 9.71 23.15
CA ALA A 69 -7.15 8.47 23.39
C ALA A 69 -7.56 8.42 24.86
N HIS A 70 -8.77 7.94 25.14
CA HIS A 70 -9.30 7.85 26.52
C HIS A 70 -9.10 9.16 27.31
N GLU A 71 -9.46 10.28 26.69
CA GLU A 71 -9.36 11.66 27.21
C GLU A 71 -7.94 12.21 27.46
N ALA A 72 -6.90 11.39 27.37
CA ALA A 72 -5.51 11.75 27.58
C ALA A 72 -4.70 11.85 26.28
N GLU A 73 -3.61 12.61 26.31
CA GLU A 73 -2.59 12.57 25.25
C GLU A 73 -1.77 11.28 25.42
N ILE A 74 -1.58 10.55 24.32
CA ILE A 74 -0.80 9.33 24.28
C ILE A 74 0.37 9.48 23.31
N ALA A 75 1.52 8.93 23.70
CA ALA A 75 2.67 8.78 22.82
C ALA A 75 2.60 7.42 22.11
N ILE A 76 3.02 7.39 20.85
CA ILE A 76 2.94 6.21 20.01
C ILE A 76 4.35 5.85 19.56
N LEU A 77 4.70 4.58 19.68
CA LEU A 77 5.95 4.03 19.19
C LEU A 77 5.67 2.93 18.18
N GLN A 78 6.07 3.16 16.94
CA GLN A 78 6.08 2.14 15.90
C GLN A 78 7.21 1.14 16.16
N ARG A 79 6.91 -0.16 16.09
CA ARG A 79 7.90 -1.24 16.18
C ARG A 79 7.59 -2.36 15.19
N THR A 80 8.61 -2.91 14.56
CA THR A 80 8.51 -4.21 13.89
C THR A 80 8.47 -5.30 14.96
N VAL A 81 7.41 -6.11 14.96
CA VAL A 81 7.23 -7.19 15.94
C VAL A 81 7.47 -8.58 15.35
N LEU A 82 7.39 -8.69 14.04
CA LEU A 82 7.71 -9.90 13.27
C LEU A 82 8.10 -9.46 11.85
N GLU A 83 8.99 -10.21 11.22
CA GLU A 83 9.53 -9.89 9.90
C GLU A 83 9.74 -11.16 9.09
N THR A 84 9.28 -11.13 7.84
CA THR A 84 9.63 -12.05 6.77
C THR A 84 10.39 -11.25 5.70
N PRO A 85 11.06 -11.90 4.74
CA PRO A 85 11.79 -11.17 3.70
C PRO A 85 10.93 -10.16 2.93
N PHE A 86 9.66 -10.49 2.69
CA PHE A 86 8.73 -9.67 1.89
C PHE A 86 7.77 -8.82 2.72
N CYS A 87 7.69 -9.00 4.04
CA CYS A 87 6.71 -8.29 4.85
C CYS A 87 7.14 -8.11 6.30
N ARG A 88 6.93 -6.90 6.82
CA ARG A 88 7.08 -6.56 8.22
C ARG A 88 5.72 -6.44 8.87
N LEU A 89 5.55 -7.04 10.05
CA LEU A 89 4.41 -6.78 10.90
C LEU A 89 4.76 -5.61 11.84
N LEU A 90 4.15 -4.46 11.60
CA LEU A 90 4.33 -3.27 12.43
C LEU A 90 3.28 -3.25 13.53
N ARG A 91 3.68 -2.82 14.73
CA ARG A 91 2.80 -2.54 15.86
C ARG A 91 3.00 -1.10 16.31
N PHE A 92 1.89 -0.39 16.51
CA PHE A 92 1.87 0.94 17.08
C PHE A 92 1.56 0.85 18.57
N LYS A 93 2.61 0.85 19.40
CA LYS A 93 2.45 0.74 20.86
C LYS A 93 2.12 2.11 21.44
N ARG A 94 0.98 2.18 22.13
CA ARG A 94 0.47 3.38 22.82
C ARG A 94 1.01 3.45 24.25
N PHE A 95 1.41 4.64 24.68
CA PHE A 95 1.93 4.95 26.01
C PHE A 95 1.22 6.18 26.56
N SER A 96 0.96 6.17 27.87
CA SER A 96 0.44 7.32 28.61
C SER A 96 1.10 7.34 29.98
N ASP A 97 1.19 8.52 30.59
CA ASP A 97 1.58 8.69 31.99
C ASP A 97 0.37 8.69 32.93
N ASP A 98 -0.86 8.71 32.38
CA ASP A 98 -2.10 8.62 33.15
C ASP A 98 -2.49 7.16 33.44
N ALA A 99 -2.65 6.83 34.73
CA ALA A 99 -2.90 5.46 35.16
C ALA A 99 -4.26 4.90 34.68
N ASN A 100 -5.29 5.74 34.57
CA ASN A 100 -6.61 5.32 34.09
C ASN A 100 -6.55 5.02 32.59
N CYS A 101 -5.91 5.90 31.82
CA CYS A 101 -5.62 5.71 30.40
C CYS A 101 -4.82 4.43 30.17
N ILE A 102 -3.75 4.17 30.93
CA ILE A 102 -2.97 2.92 30.81
C ILE A 102 -3.85 1.67 30.98
N ASN A 103 -4.78 1.67 31.93
CA ASN A 103 -5.67 0.54 32.15
C ASN A 103 -6.66 0.38 31.00
N ALA A 104 -7.30 1.46 30.54
CA ALA A 104 -8.19 1.42 29.37
C ALA A 104 -7.46 0.89 28.11
N LEU A 105 -6.25 1.40 27.84
CA LEU A 105 -5.42 0.96 26.71
C LEU A 105 -5.07 -0.55 26.75
N LYS A 106 -5.01 -1.16 27.93
CA LYS A 106 -4.77 -2.61 28.10
C LYS A 106 -6.00 -3.44 27.77
N ASP A 107 -7.19 -2.90 27.96
CA ASP A 107 -8.45 -3.61 27.70
C ASP A 107 -8.93 -3.42 26.25
N ASP A 108 -8.43 -2.41 25.55
CA ASP A 108 -8.76 -2.14 24.15
C ASP A 108 -8.57 -3.38 23.23
N PRO A 109 -9.49 -3.59 22.27
CA PRO A 109 -9.41 -4.68 21.30
C PRO A 109 -8.15 -4.62 20.43
N THR A 110 -7.75 -5.76 19.87
CA THR A 110 -6.59 -5.84 18.96
C THR A 110 -7.07 -5.92 17.52
N VAL A 111 -6.47 -5.10 16.65
CA VAL A 111 -6.78 -5.10 15.22
C VAL A 111 -5.52 -5.29 14.38
N LEU A 112 -5.60 -6.15 13.38
CA LEU A 112 -4.63 -6.28 12.29
C LEU A 112 -5.22 -5.63 11.03
N VAL A 113 -4.58 -4.58 10.54
CA VAL A 113 -4.85 -3.98 9.24
C VAL A 113 -3.94 -4.64 8.21
N VAL A 114 -4.52 -5.27 7.20
CA VAL A 114 -3.78 -5.85 6.07
C VAL A 114 -3.80 -4.83 4.94
N ALA A 115 -2.67 -4.16 4.75
CA ALA A 115 -2.48 -3.16 3.71
C ALA A 115 -2.32 -3.82 2.32
N PRO A 116 -2.77 -3.16 1.25
CA PRO A 116 -2.57 -3.65 -0.11
C PRO A 116 -1.10 -3.85 -0.46
N LEU A 117 -0.81 -4.96 -1.17
CA LEU A 117 0.40 -5.09 -1.97
C LEU A 117 0.00 -4.83 -3.42
N SER A 118 -0.24 -3.55 -3.74
CA SER A 118 -0.68 -3.09 -5.06
C SER A 118 0.09 -1.83 -5.49
N GLY A 119 1.41 -1.91 -5.33
CA GLY A 119 2.34 -0.89 -5.81
C GLY A 119 2.53 0.31 -4.89
N HIS A 120 1.93 0.34 -3.68
CA HIS A 120 2.10 1.45 -2.74
C HIS A 120 2.39 0.95 -1.33
N HIS A 121 2.98 1.82 -0.51
CA HIS A 121 3.31 1.51 0.87
C HIS A 121 2.09 1.55 1.80
N SER A 122 2.19 0.83 2.92
CA SER A 122 1.15 0.76 3.97
C SER A 122 0.77 2.12 4.58
N THR A 123 1.60 3.14 4.38
CA THR A 123 1.39 4.49 4.86
C THR A 123 0.21 5.20 4.19
N LEU A 124 -0.28 4.73 3.04
CA LEU A 124 -1.58 5.15 2.49
C LEU A 124 -2.74 4.94 3.46
N LEU A 125 -2.62 3.97 4.37
CA LEU A 125 -3.60 3.73 5.42
C LEU A 125 -3.28 4.49 6.72
N ARG A 126 -2.44 5.53 6.69
CA ARG A 126 -2.04 6.32 7.86
C ARG A 126 -3.25 6.83 8.64
N ASP A 127 -4.25 7.38 7.96
CA ASP A 127 -5.42 7.95 8.64
C ASP A 127 -6.36 6.88 9.19
N THR A 128 -6.44 5.72 8.53
CA THR A 128 -7.10 4.53 9.08
C THR A 128 -6.40 4.08 10.36
N VAL A 129 -5.07 3.98 10.35
CA VAL A 129 -4.27 3.62 11.54
C VAL A 129 -4.44 4.68 12.64
N ARG A 130 -4.37 5.97 12.31
CA ARG A 130 -4.56 7.09 13.24
C ARG A 130 -5.90 6.99 13.94
N THR A 131 -6.97 6.73 13.19
CA THR A 131 -8.34 6.62 13.70
C THR A 131 -8.47 5.42 14.63
N LEU A 132 -8.00 4.24 14.20
CA LEU A 132 -8.07 3.02 15.00
C LEU A 132 -7.24 3.10 16.30
N LEU A 133 -6.17 3.88 16.32
CA LEU A 133 -5.35 4.01 17.52
C LEU A 133 -6.06 4.71 18.69
N ALA A 134 -7.16 5.40 18.43
CA ALA A 134 -7.96 6.02 19.49
C ALA A 134 -8.52 4.97 20.48
N ASP A 135 -8.85 3.77 19.99
CA ASP A 135 -9.61 2.74 20.72
C ASP A 135 -9.12 1.30 20.48
N HIS A 136 -8.08 1.07 19.66
CA HIS A 136 -7.55 -0.26 19.37
C HIS A 136 -6.02 -0.37 19.54
N LYS A 137 -5.55 -1.58 19.84
CA LYS A 137 -4.15 -1.99 19.66
C LYS A 137 -3.93 -2.33 18.18
N VAL A 138 -3.27 -1.45 17.46
CA VAL A 138 -3.15 -1.57 15.99
C VAL A 138 -1.86 -2.26 15.56
N TYR A 139 -2.03 -3.25 14.70
CA TYR A 139 -1.00 -3.88 13.89
C TYR A 139 -1.28 -3.61 12.41
N ILE A 140 -0.24 -3.48 11.59
CA ILE A 140 -0.38 -3.34 10.13
C ILE A 140 0.67 -4.16 9.39
N THR A 141 0.29 -4.76 8.26
CA THR A 141 1.25 -5.37 7.33
C THR A 141 1.96 -4.28 6.53
N ASP A 142 3.27 -4.38 6.45
CA ASP A 142 4.09 -3.45 5.71
C ASP A 142 5.01 -4.19 4.74
N TRP A 143 4.63 -4.17 3.47
CA TRP A 143 5.31 -4.92 2.42
C TRP A 143 6.67 -4.31 2.06
N THR A 144 7.66 -5.18 1.93
CA THR A 144 8.99 -4.82 1.44
C THR A 144 8.94 -4.73 -0.07
N ASP A 145 9.54 -3.67 -0.62
CA ASP A 145 9.71 -3.50 -2.06
C ASP A 145 10.52 -4.68 -2.63
N ALA A 146 9.97 -5.41 -3.59
CA ALA A 146 10.56 -6.65 -4.07
C ALA A 146 11.96 -6.45 -4.67
N ARG A 147 12.26 -5.27 -5.22
CA ARG A 147 13.62 -4.95 -5.70
C ARG A 147 14.66 -4.90 -4.58
N MET A 148 14.23 -4.68 -3.34
CA MET A 148 15.10 -4.65 -2.16
C MET A 148 15.29 -6.03 -1.52
N VAL A 149 14.57 -7.05 -1.97
CA VAL A 149 14.67 -8.42 -1.43
C VAL A 149 15.67 -9.24 -2.27
N PRO A 150 16.80 -9.70 -1.67
CA PRO A 150 17.79 -10.51 -2.38
C PRO A 150 17.17 -11.74 -3.06
N THR A 151 17.73 -12.15 -4.19
CA THR A 151 17.26 -13.35 -4.93
C THR A 151 17.49 -14.66 -4.17
N SER A 152 18.38 -14.66 -3.17
CA SER A 152 18.60 -15.80 -2.27
C SER A 152 17.41 -16.10 -1.36
N GLU A 153 16.51 -15.16 -1.13
CA GLU A 153 15.31 -15.32 -0.30
C GLU A 153 14.14 -16.02 -1.03
N GLY A 154 14.37 -16.49 -2.26
CA GLY A 154 13.34 -17.15 -3.06
C GLY A 154 12.34 -16.18 -3.68
N ASN A 155 11.28 -16.71 -4.31
CA ASN A 155 10.19 -15.91 -4.86
C ASN A 155 9.12 -15.66 -3.79
N PHE A 156 8.11 -14.88 -4.15
CA PHE A 156 6.95 -14.64 -3.32
C PHE A 156 5.70 -14.85 -4.15
N SER A 157 4.95 -15.91 -3.84
CA SER A 157 3.71 -16.33 -4.50
C SER A 157 2.47 -15.81 -3.77
N LEU A 158 1.29 -16.05 -4.34
CA LEU A 158 0.02 -15.78 -3.65
C LEU A 158 -0.16 -16.68 -2.41
N ASP A 159 0.36 -17.90 -2.44
CA ASP A 159 0.32 -18.84 -1.31
C ASP A 159 1.22 -18.35 -0.17
N ASP A 160 2.41 -17.80 -0.48
CA ASP A 160 3.31 -17.19 0.51
C ASP A 160 2.68 -15.98 1.21
N TYR A 161 1.89 -15.19 0.47
CA TYR A 161 1.09 -14.11 1.04
C TYR A 161 0.10 -14.66 2.08
N ILE A 162 -0.65 -15.69 1.71
CA ILE A 162 -1.64 -16.34 2.58
C ILE A 162 -0.95 -16.88 3.84
N ASP A 163 0.20 -17.54 3.68
CA ASP A 163 1.00 -18.03 4.80
C ASP A 163 1.53 -16.94 5.72
N THR A 164 1.96 -15.82 5.15
CA THR A 164 2.40 -14.65 5.90
C THR A 164 1.26 -14.13 6.78
N ILE A 165 0.05 -13.99 6.23
CA ILE A 165 -1.14 -13.56 7.00
C ILE A 165 -1.50 -14.57 8.09
N ARG A 166 -1.52 -15.88 7.79
CA ARG A 166 -1.76 -16.92 8.82
C ARG A 166 -0.73 -16.83 9.94
N THR A 167 0.53 -16.63 9.60
CA THR A 167 1.62 -16.47 10.57
C THR A 167 1.42 -15.24 11.46
N PHE A 168 1.00 -14.11 10.89
CA PHE A 168 0.74 -12.89 11.65
C PHE A 168 -0.47 -13.02 12.56
N ILE A 169 -1.56 -13.64 12.10
CA ILE A 169 -2.74 -13.94 12.92
C ILE A 169 -2.36 -14.83 14.10
N ARG A 170 -1.58 -15.91 13.87
CA ARG A 170 -1.08 -16.80 14.92
C ARG A 170 -0.20 -16.08 15.93
N HIS A 171 0.71 -15.21 15.44
CA HIS A 171 1.61 -14.43 16.29
C HIS A 171 0.84 -13.48 17.21
N ILE A 172 -0.18 -12.79 16.70
CA ILE A 172 -0.98 -11.85 17.51
C ILE A 172 -1.94 -12.59 18.46
N GLY A 173 -2.51 -13.69 17.97
CA GLY A 173 -3.48 -14.55 18.66
C GLY A 173 -4.91 -14.29 18.19
N ALA A 174 -5.48 -15.24 17.46
CA ALA A 174 -6.76 -15.11 16.77
C ALA A 174 -7.96 -14.82 17.68
N ARG A 175 -8.02 -15.43 18.87
CA ARG A 175 -9.16 -15.31 19.82
C ARG A 175 -9.49 -13.90 20.33
N LYS A 176 -8.61 -12.94 20.11
CA LYS A 176 -8.73 -11.54 20.56
C LYS A 176 -8.52 -10.54 19.41
N LEU A 177 -8.48 -11.03 18.18
CA LEU A 177 -8.06 -10.28 17.01
C LEU A 177 -9.25 -9.97 16.12
N HIS A 178 -9.35 -8.71 15.71
CA HIS A 178 -10.14 -8.28 14.55
C HIS A 178 -9.19 -8.10 13.37
N VAL A 179 -9.60 -8.48 12.16
CA VAL A 179 -8.80 -8.27 10.95
C VAL A 179 -9.56 -7.34 10.01
N ILE A 180 -8.87 -6.33 9.50
CA ILE A 180 -9.34 -5.43 8.46
C ILE A 180 -8.45 -5.62 7.23
N SER A 181 -9.04 -5.94 6.08
CA SER A 181 -8.35 -6.02 4.80
C SER A 181 -8.92 -5.00 3.83
N VAL A 182 -8.05 -4.24 3.15
CA VAL A 182 -8.45 -3.13 2.28
C VAL A 182 -8.05 -3.41 0.84
N CYS A 183 -8.99 -3.39 -0.10
CA CYS A 183 -8.77 -3.59 -1.53
C CYS A 183 -8.25 -5.00 -1.87
N GLN A 184 -7.12 -5.07 -2.58
CA GLN A 184 -6.48 -6.30 -3.05
C GLN A 184 -6.37 -7.43 -1.99
N PRO A 185 -5.99 -7.19 -0.73
CA PRO A 185 -5.86 -8.20 0.31
C PRO A 185 -7.14 -8.92 0.72
N THR A 186 -8.34 -8.43 0.41
CA THR A 186 -9.57 -9.07 0.89
C THR A 186 -9.67 -10.54 0.47
N VAL A 187 -9.27 -10.85 -0.76
CA VAL A 187 -9.27 -12.21 -1.31
C VAL A 187 -8.28 -13.13 -0.59
N PRO A 188 -6.96 -12.84 -0.54
CA PRO A 188 -6.01 -13.70 0.17
C PRO A 188 -6.19 -13.71 1.69
N VAL A 189 -6.70 -12.64 2.31
CA VAL A 189 -7.01 -12.66 3.76
C VAL A 189 -8.20 -13.57 4.06
N LEU A 190 -9.26 -13.51 3.25
CA LEU A 190 -10.37 -14.45 3.36
C LEU A 190 -9.88 -15.88 3.17
N ALA A 191 -8.99 -16.13 2.21
CA ALA A 191 -8.39 -17.44 1.99
C ALA A 191 -7.57 -17.92 3.20
N ALA A 192 -6.70 -17.06 3.75
CA ALA A 192 -5.90 -17.36 4.93
C ALA A 192 -6.74 -17.80 6.11
N VAL A 193 -7.83 -17.08 6.40
CA VAL A 193 -8.71 -17.40 7.53
C VAL A 193 -9.58 -18.63 7.24
N SER A 194 -9.97 -18.84 5.98
CA SER A 194 -10.72 -20.04 5.55
C SER A 194 -9.93 -21.34 5.73
N LEU A 195 -8.60 -21.27 5.73
CA LEU A 195 -7.70 -22.42 5.93
C LEU A 195 -7.40 -22.71 7.41
N MET A 196 -7.79 -21.84 8.34
CA MET A 196 -7.52 -22.05 9.77
C MET A 196 -8.41 -23.15 10.38
N PRO A 197 -9.75 -23.18 10.13
CA PRO A 197 -10.63 -24.21 10.69
C PRO A 197 -10.29 -25.64 10.28
N SER A 198 -9.83 -25.88 9.05
CA SER A 198 -9.45 -27.23 8.57
C SER A 198 -8.31 -27.84 9.38
N ARG A 199 -7.49 -27.00 10.00
CA ARG A 199 -6.38 -27.38 10.89
C ARG A 199 -6.76 -27.39 12.37
N GLY A 200 -8.03 -27.13 12.70
CA GLY A 200 -8.51 -26.99 14.07
C GLY A 200 -8.00 -25.72 14.78
N GLU A 201 -7.56 -24.72 14.02
CA GLU A 201 -7.07 -23.44 14.55
C GLU A 201 -8.22 -22.46 14.82
N ASP A 202 -8.06 -21.60 15.81
CA ASP A 202 -9.02 -20.53 16.09
C ASP A 202 -9.01 -19.49 14.96
N THR A 203 -10.18 -18.95 14.60
CA THR A 203 -10.29 -17.82 13.65
C THR A 203 -10.33 -16.48 14.40
N PRO A 204 -10.00 -15.35 13.73
CA PRO A 204 -10.20 -14.02 14.28
C PRO A 204 -11.66 -13.77 14.72
N LEU A 205 -11.89 -12.88 15.67
CA LEU A 205 -13.23 -12.48 16.12
C LEU A 205 -14.06 -11.88 14.99
N SER A 206 -13.44 -11.09 14.12
CA SER A 206 -14.10 -10.56 12.91
C SER A 206 -13.16 -10.39 11.72
N LEU A 207 -13.75 -10.37 10.53
CA LEU A 207 -13.14 -9.99 9.27
C LEU A 207 -13.93 -8.83 8.65
N THR A 208 -13.31 -7.66 8.55
CA THR A 208 -13.84 -6.51 7.82
C THR A 208 -13.10 -6.39 6.49
N MET A 209 -13.82 -6.52 5.39
CA MET A 209 -13.28 -6.49 4.03
C MET A 209 -13.78 -5.22 3.33
N MET A 210 -12.85 -4.32 2.98
CA MET A 210 -13.18 -3.01 2.42
C MET A 210 -12.79 -2.96 0.94
N GLY A 211 -13.76 -2.77 0.04
CA GLY A 211 -13.57 -2.48 -1.39
C GLY A 211 -12.69 -3.49 -2.12
N GLY A 212 -12.93 -4.80 -1.96
CA GLY A 212 -12.06 -5.82 -2.54
C GLY A 212 -12.80 -6.91 -3.32
N PRO A 213 -12.20 -7.44 -4.41
CA PRO A 213 -12.90 -8.20 -5.44
C PRO A 213 -13.07 -9.68 -5.09
N ILE A 214 -13.96 -10.01 -4.14
CA ILE A 214 -14.20 -11.40 -3.71
C ILE A 214 -14.73 -12.29 -4.85
N ASP A 215 -15.71 -11.79 -5.61
CA ASP A 215 -16.16 -12.41 -6.86
C ASP A 215 -16.11 -11.38 -8.01
N PRO A 216 -14.97 -11.29 -8.73
CA PRO A 216 -14.77 -10.28 -9.76
C PRO A 216 -15.69 -10.42 -10.98
N ARG A 217 -16.58 -11.42 -11.01
CA ARG A 217 -17.57 -11.65 -12.07
C ARG A 217 -18.86 -10.85 -11.85
N LYS A 218 -19.12 -10.36 -10.64
CA LYS A 218 -20.41 -9.75 -10.28
C LYS A 218 -20.55 -8.32 -10.80
N ASN A 219 -19.52 -7.50 -10.58
CA ASN A 219 -19.44 -6.11 -11.06
C ASN A 219 -18.08 -5.88 -11.74
N PRO A 220 -17.89 -6.33 -12.99
CA PRO A 220 -16.59 -6.25 -13.64
C PRO A 220 -16.19 -4.79 -13.94
N THR A 221 -14.98 -4.40 -13.55
CA THR A 221 -14.39 -3.09 -13.86
C THR A 221 -13.45 -3.16 -15.07
N GLN A 222 -12.79 -2.04 -15.39
CA GLN A 222 -11.76 -2.01 -16.44
C GLN A 222 -10.59 -2.94 -16.11
N VAL A 223 -10.25 -3.09 -14.82
CA VAL A 223 -9.20 -4.00 -14.36
C VAL A 223 -9.59 -5.46 -14.68
N ASN A 224 -10.83 -5.84 -14.39
CA ASN A 224 -11.36 -7.17 -14.72
C ASN A 224 -11.34 -7.43 -16.23
N SER A 225 -11.69 -6.42 -17.02
CA SER A 225 -11.73 -6.51 -18.48
C SER A 225 -10.34 -6.77 -19.07
N LEU A 226 -9.31 -6.10 -18.56
CA LEU A 226 -7.92 -6.34 -18.98
C LEU A 226 -7.49 -7.78 -18.64
N ALA A 227 -7.76 -8.24 -17.43
CA ALA A 227 -7.43 -9.58 -16.97
C ALA A 227 -8.14 -10.69 -17.77
N ALA A 228 -9.41 -10.47 -18.13
CA ALA A 228 -10.22 -11.43 -18.88
C ALA A 228 -9.85 -11.52 -20.37
N THR A 229 -9.36 -10.43 -20.96
CA THR A 229 -9.11 -10.34 -22.42
C THR A 229 -7.68 -10.70 -22.83
N ARG A 230 -6.73 -10.68 -21.90
CA ARG A 230 -5.32 -10.97 -22.17
C ARG A 230 -4.92 -12.34 -21.57
N PRO A 231 -4.22 -13.20 -22.31
CA PRO A 231 -3.70 -14.45 -21.73
C PRO A 231 -2.60 -14.16 -20.69
N LEU A 232 -2.37 -15.06 -19.74
CA LEU A 232 -1.36 -14.88 -18.68
C LEU A 232 0.05 -14.56 -19.23
N ASN A 233 0.44 -15.21 -20.32
CA ASN A 233 1.68 -14.93 -21.09
C ASN A 233 1.83 -13.44 -21.45
N TRP A 234 0.72 -12.78 -21.81
CA TRP A 234 0.78 -11.37 -22.18
C TRP A 234 1.25 -10.53 -20.99
N PHE A 235 0.74 -10.80 -19.78
CA PHE A 235 1.18 -10.13 -18.55
C PHE A 235 2.65 -10.40 -18.26
N SER A 236 3.06 -11.68 -18.30
CA SER A 236 4.45 -12.05 -18.05
C SER A 236 5.43 -11.44 -19.06
N THR A 237 5.01 -11.23 -20.30
CA THR A 237 5.87 -10.67 -21.35
C THR A 237 5.93 -9.14 -21.32
N ASN A 238 4.81 -8.48 -21.01
CA ASN A 238 4.71 -7.01 -21.16
C ASN A 238 4.91 -6.25 -19.85
N LEU A 239 4.62 -6.86 -18.69
CA LEU A 239 4.61 -6.16 -17.41
C LEU A 239 5.73 -6.62 -16.45
N ILE A 240 6.24 -7.83 -16.66
CA ILE A 240 7.29 -8.38 -15.80
C ILE A 240 8.68 -7.99 -16.32
N HIS A 241 9.49 -7.46 -15.41
CA HIS A 241 10.85 -7.02 -15.70
C HIS A 241 11.84 -7.53 -14.66
N ARG A 242 13.11 -7.60 -15.07
CA ARG A 242 14.20 -7.91 -14.16
C ARG A 242 14.64 -6.66 -13.41
N VAL A 243 14.80 -6.80 -12.09
CA VAL A 243 15.41 -5.79 -11.23
C VAL A 243 16.85 -5.54 -11.69
N PRO A 244 17.27 -4.27 -11.86
CA PRO A 244 18.61 -3.93 -12.34
C PRO A 244 19.71 -4.12 -11.27
N PRO A 245 21.00 -4.11 -11.67
CA PRO A 245 22.12 -4.48 -10.79
C PRO A 245 22.37 -3.58 -9.58
N ASN A 246 21.79 -2.39 -9.54
CA ASN A 246 21.93 -1.40 -8.48
C ASN A 246 21.10 -1.71 -7.22
N TYR A 247 20.24 -2.73 -7.26
CA TYR A 247 19.40 -3.12 -6.11
C TYR A 247 19.76 -4.51 -5.56
N PRO A 248 19.51 -4.79 -4.27
CA PRO A 248 19.77 -6.10 -3.67
C PRO A 248 19.07 -7.25 -4.39
N GLY A 249 17.87 -7.03 -4.92
CA GLY A 249 17.08 -8.00 -5.69
C GLY A 249 17.51 -8.16 -7.14
N ASN A 250 18.72 -7.73 -7.54
CA ASN A 250 19.23 -7.83 -8.90
C ASN A 250 18.89 -9.18 -9.57
N GLY A 251 18.25 -9.11 -10.74
CA GLY A 251 17.85 -10.28 -11.53
C GLY A 251 16.48 -10.87 -11.18
N ARG A 252 15.89 -10.52 -10.02
CA ARG A 252 14.52 -10.88 -9.63
C ARG A 252 13.53 -10.39 -10.67
N LEU A 253 12.52 -11.21 -10.96
CA LEU A 253 11.40 -10.83 -11.81
C LEU A 253 10.33 -10.13 -10.97
N VAL A 254 9.96 -8.93 -11.37
CA VAL A 254 8.98 -8.10 -10.66
C VAL A 254 8.00 -7.46 -11.64
N TYR A 255 6.81 -7.11 -11.17
CA TYR A 255 5.99 -6.09 -11.80
C TYR A 255 6.39 -4.72 -11.22
N PRO A 256 7.10 -3.86 -11.97
CA PRO A 256 7.66 -2.63 -11.41
C PRO A 256 6.58 -1.63 -10.96
N GLY A 257 6.80 -0.96 -9.83
CA GLY A 257 5.88 0.03 -9.27
C GLY A 257 5.58 1.17 -10.24
N PHE A 258 6.58 1.63 -11.02
CA PHE A 258 6.37 2.70 -12.01
C PHE A 258 5.43 2.29 -13.15
N LEU A 259 5.42 1.00 -13.53
CA LEU A 259 4.48 0.49 -14.54
C LEU A 259 3.08 0.27 -13.98
N GLN A 260 2.99 -0.14 -12.72
CA GLN A 260 1.71 -0.20 -12.01
C GLN A 260 1.05 1.18 -11.97
N HIS A 261 1.84 2.18 -11.55
CA HIS A 261 1.41 3.56 -11.46
C HIS A 261 1.01 4.16 -12.82
N ALA A 262 1.84 3.97 -13.85
CA ALA A 262 1.52 4.40 -15.20
C ALA A 262 0.24 3.73 -15.75
N GLY A 263 0.04 2.44 -15.45
CA GLY A 263 -1.18 1.71 -15.80
C GLY A 263 -2.41 2.28 -15.12
N PHE A 264 -2.33 2.63 -13.84
CA PHE A 264 -3.43 3.24 -13.11
C PHE A 264 -3.74 4.66 -13.61
N ILE A 265 -2.72 5.50 -13.83
CA ILE A 265 -2.92 6.84 -14.42
C ILE A 265 -3.61 6.74 -15.78
N ALA A 266 -3.19 5.78 -16.61
CA ALA A 266 -3.77 5.57 -17.93
C ALA A 266 -5.23 5.10 -17.90
N MET A 267 -5.71 4.52 -16.79
CA MET A 267 -7.12 4.13 -16.62
C MET A 267 -8.02 5.33 -16.30
N ASN A 268 -7.47 6.42 -15.75
CA ASN A 268 -8.20 7.64 -15.36
C ASN A 268 -7.43 8.95 -15.68
N PRO A 269 -6.97 9.18 -16.93
CA PRO A 269 -5.99 10.22 -17.24
C PRO A 269 -6.49 11.65 -17.01
N ASP A 270 -7.78 11.91 -17.26
CA ASP A 270 -8.40 13.24 -17.09
C ASP A 270 -8.44 13.67 -15.62
N ARG A 271 -8.76 12.73 -14.70
CA ARG A 271 -8.76 12.99 -13.25
C ARG A 271 -7.36 13.28 -12.71
N HIS A 272 -6.34 12.60 -13.23
CA HIS A 272 -4.95 12.82 -12.82
C HIS A 272 -4.37 14.13 -13.37
N PHE A 273 -4.70 14.50 -14.63
CA PHE A 273 -4.27 15.78 -15.19
C PHE A 273 -4.93 16.97 -14.48
N GLN A 274 -6.23 16.87 -14.18
CA GLN A 274 -6.97 17.90 -13.47
C GLN A 274 -6.43 18.14 -12.05
N SER A 275 -6.10 17.07 -11.32
CA SER A 275 -5.55 17.17 -9.96
C SER A 275 -4.13 17.75 -9.93
N HIS A 276 -3.27 17.46 -10.91
CA HIS A 276 -1.98 18.15 -11.07
C HIS A 276 -2.13 19.64 -11.40
N TRP A 277 -3.16 20.01 -12.16
CA TRP A 277 -3.47 21.40 -12.49
C TRP A 277 -4.05 22.17 -11.30
N GLU A 278 -4.91 21.55 -10.50
CA GLU A 278 -5.43 22.08 -9.23
C GLU A 278 -4.29 22.32 -8.24
N PHE A 279 -3.37 21.35 -8.08
CA PHE A 279 -2.16 21.50 -7.25
C PHE A 279 -1.29 22.71 -7.67
N TYR A 280 -1.09 22.93 -8.97
CA TYR A 280 -0.35 24.09 -9.47
C TYR A 280 -1.07 25.41 -9.14
N GLN A 281 -2.41 25.45 -9.25
CA GLN A 281 -3.19 26.63 -8.89
C GLN A 281 -3.09 26.95 -7.39
N ASP A 282 -3.12 25.94 -6.51
CA ASP A 282 -3.02 26.12 -5.06
C ASP A 282 -1.65 26.69 -4.65
N LEU A 283 -0.57 26.20 -5.27
CA LEU A 283 0.79 26.74 -5.09
C LEU A 283 0.89 28.21 -5.52
N VAL A 284 0.29 28.59 -6.65
CA VAL A 284 0.30 29.97 -7.16
C VAL A 284 -0.55 30.91 -6.30
N ARG A 285 -1.66 30.42 -5.71
CA ARG A 285 -2.53 31.20 -4.82
C ARG A 285 -1.95 31.39 -3.42
N GLY A 286 -0.97 30.58 -3.03
CA GLY A 286 -0.32 30.64 -1.72
C GLY A 286 -1.17 30.00 -0.59
N ASP A 287 -2.09 29.11 -0.93
CA ASP A 287 -2.92 28.38 0.04
C ASP A 287 -2.11 27.19 0.59
N GLN A 288 -1.30 27.47 1.63
CA GLN A 288 -0.26 26.53 2.07
C GLN A 288 -0.80 25.27 2.74
N ASP A 289 -1.96 25.31 3.38
CA ASP A 289 -2.55 24.17 4.09
C ASP A 289 -3.06 23.10 3.11
N ASP A 290 -3.79 23.53 2.06
CA ASP A 290 -4.23 22.64 0.98
C ASP A 290 -3.06 22.16 0.11
N ALA A 291 -2.07 23.04 -0.14
CA ALA A 291 -0.86 22.66 -0.85
C ALA A 291 -0.04 21.61 -0.07
N GLU A 292 0.16 21.72 1.25
CA GLU A 292 0.87 20.69 2.02
C GLU A 292 0.15 19.35 2.07
N SER A 293 -1.18 19.35 2.21
CA SER A 293 -1.99 18.14 2.15
C SER A 293 -1.85 17.45 0.78
N HIS A 294 -2.01 18.21 -0.31
CA HIS A 294 -1.76 17.71 -1.66
C HIS A 294 -0.32 17.22 -1.84
N ARG A 295 0.68 17.94 -1.32
CA ARG A 295 2.10 17.54 -1.39
C ARG A 295 2.35 16.19 -0.72
N ARG A 296 1.78 15.98 0.48
CA ARG A 296 1.89 14.72 1.23
C ARG A 296 1.20 13.58 0.49
N PHE A 297 -0.03 13.79 0.02
CA PHE A 297 -0.77 12.80 -0.76
C PHE A 297 0.01 12.34 -2.00
N TYR A 298 0.50 13.27 -2.82
CA TYR A 298 1.27 12.92 -4.02
C TYR A 298 2.63 12.30 -3.73
N ASN A 299 3.30 12.71 -2.65
CA ASN A 299 4.53 12.05 -2.23
C ASN A 299 4.28 10.57 -1.93
N GLU A 300 3.17 10.29 -1.26
CA GLU A 300 2.77 8.94 -0.87
C GLU A 300 2.25 8.11 -2.04
N TYR A 301 1.53 8.76 -2.95
CA TYR A 301 0.97 8.14 -4.14
C TYR A 301 2.04 7.83 -5.20
N ASN A 302 3.10 8.65 -5.29
CA ASN A 302 4.23 8.41 -6.19
C ASN A 302 5.31 7.50 -5.56
N ALA A 303 5.26 7.27 -4.25
CA ALA A 303 6.15 6.33 -3.55
C ALA A 303 5.68 4.88 -3.79
N VAL A 304 6.08 4.38 -4.96
CA VAL A 304 5.65 3.07 -5.46
C VAL A 304 6.68 1.98 -5.20
N LEU A 305 6.19 0.76 -5.00
CA LEU A 305 7.02 -0.43 -4.77
C LEU A 305 6.85 -1.47 -5.88
N ASP A 306 7.89 -2.27 -6.11
CA ASP A 306 7.84 -3.40 -7.03
C ASP A 306 7.19 -4.60 -6.35
N MET A 307 6.33 -5.30 -7.10
CA MET A 307 5.72 -6.57 -6.65
C MET A 307 6.47 -7.75 -7.26
N ASP A 308 6.65 -8.84 -6.51
CA ASP A 308 7.21 -10.07 -7.08
C ASP A 308 6.33 -10.60 -8.22
N ALA A 309 6.98 -11.11 -9.28
CA ALA A 309 6.28 -11.56 -10.47
C ALA A 309 5.38 -12.76 -10.20
N GLU A 310 5.78 -13.68 -9.33
CA GLU A 310 5.02 -14.90 -9.05
C GLU A 310 3.69 -14.53 -8.38
N TYR A 311 3.73 -13.76 -7.30
CA TYR A 311 2.55 -13.20 -6.63
C TYR A 311 1.60 -12.46 -7.60
N TYR A 312 2.14 -11.58 -8.44
CA TYR A 312 1.32 -10.83 -9.38
C TYR A 312 0.61 -11.75 -10.39
N LEU A 313 1.35 -12.66 -11.01
CA LEU A 313 0.80 -13.57 -12.02
C LEU A 313 -0.18 -14.57 -11.40
N ASP A 314 0.12 -15.10 -10.21
CA ASP A 314 -0.78 -15.96 -9.45
C ASP A 314 -2.09 -15.25 -9.13
N THR A 315 -2.02 -13.97 -8.74
CA THR A 315 -3.21 -13.16 -8.46
C THR A 315 -4.08 -13.00 -9.71
N ILE A 316 -3.48 -12.65 -10.86
CA ILE A 316 -4.22 -12.54 -12.13
C ILE A 316 -4.87 -13.89 -12.48
N GLU A 317 -4.09 -14.96 -12.44
CA GLU A 317 -4.58 -16.27 -12.85
C GLU A 317 -5.66 -16.80 -11.91
N THR A 318 -5.42 -16.77 -10.61
CA THR A 318 -6.28 -17.36 -9.58
C THR A 318 -7.54 -16.56 -9.34
N VAL A 319 -7.41 -15.24 -9.16
CA VAL A 319 -8.52 -14.37 -8.74
C VAL A 319 -9.33 -13.89 -9.95
N PHE A 320 -8.66 -13.37 -10.98
CA PHE A 320 -9.33 -12.67 -12.07
C PHE A 320 -9.59 -13.51 -13.32
N GLN A 321 -8.83 -14.58 -13.58
CA GLN A 321 -9.05 -15.44 -14.76
C GLN A 321 -9.80 -16.72 -14.39
N LYS A 322 -9.25 -17.52 -13.47
CA LYS A 322 -9.83 -18.81 -13.06
C LYS A 322 -10.96 -18.64 -12.07
N HIS A 323 -10.95 -17.56 -11.27
CA HIS A 323 -11.96 -17.28 -10.24
C HIS A 323 -12.08 -18.42 -9.22
N LEU A 324 -10.94 -18.93 -8.73
CA LEU A 324 -10.92 -20.17 -7.96
C LEU A 324 -11.66 -20.05 -6.62
N LEU A 325 -11.56 -18.91 -5.92
CA LEU A 325 -12.25 -18.67 -4.65
C LEU A 325 -13.77 -18.78 -4.79
N PRO A 326 -14.46 -17.96 -5.61
CA PRO A 326 -15.92 -18.01 -5.71
C PRO A 326 -16.46 -19.26 -6.41
N LYS A 327 -15.59 -20.09 -7.01
CA LYS A 327 -15.94 -21.42 -7.52
C LYS A 327 -15.76 -22.54 -6.50
N GLY A 328 -15.09 -22.27 -5.38
CA GLY A 328 -14.73 -23.31 -4.39
C GLY A 328 -13.64 -24.26 -4.86
N GLU A 329 -12.85 -23.85 -5.86
CA GLU A 329 -11.82 -24.65 -6.54
C GLU A 329 -10.39 -24.24 -6.13
N TRP A 330 -10.25 -23.32 -5.17
CA TRP A 330 -8.94 -22.85 -4.73
C TRP A 330 -8.34 -23.76 -3.66
N PHE A 331 -7.12 -24.24 -3.92
CA PHE A 331 -6.30 -24.99 -2.99
C PHE A 331 -4.99 -24.24 -2.75
N VAL A 332 -4.53 -24.22 -1.50
CA VAL A 332 -3.25 -23.67 -1.05
C VAL A 332 -2.51 -24.80 -0.34
N HIS A 333 -1.34 -25.22 -0.84
CA HIS A 333 -0.61 -26.39 -0.32
C HIS A 333 -1.50 -27.65 -0.14
N ASP A 334 -2.29 -27.98 -1.16
CA ASP A 334 -3.27 -29.09 -1.17
C ASP A 334 -4.45 -28.96 -0.17
N GLU A 335 -4.56 -27.84 0.55
CA GLU A 335 -5.70 -27.55 1.42
C GLU A 335 -6.72 -26.68 0.70
N ARG A 336 -7.98 -27.13 0.68
CA ARG A 336 -9.05 -26.35 0.07
C ARG A 336 -9.34 -25.10 0.89
N VAL A 337 -9.33 -23.96 0.23
CA VAL A 337 -9.85 -22.70 0.77
C VAL A 337 -11.37 -22.83 0.90
N ALA A 338 -11.85 -22.95 2.15
CA ALA A 338 -13.25 -23.22 2.46
C ALA A 338 -13.88 -22.11 3.33
N PRO A 339 -14.33 -20.97 2.74
CA PRO A 339 -14.95 -19.88 3.50
C PRO A 339 -16.14 -20.33 4.36
N GLU A 340 -16.88 -21.34 3.93
CA GLU A 340 -17.98 -21.95 4.68
C GLU A 340 -17.57 -22.63 5.99
N ALA A 341 -16.26 -22.87 6.20
CA ALA A 341 -15.73 -23.40 7.45
C ALA A 341 -15.58 -22.31 8.53
N ILE A 342 -15.70 -21.03 8.17
CA ILE A 342 -15.68 -19.91 9.13
C ILE A 342 -17.03 -19.86 9.84
N ARG A 343 -17.09 -20.33 11.10
CA ARG A 343 -18.33 -20.41 11.90
C ARG A 343 -18.44 -19.41 13.03
N HIS A 344 -17.30 -18.86 13.48
CA HIS A 344 -17.24 -18.05 14.71
C HIS A 344 -16.80 -16.61 14.48
N SER A 345 -16.26 -16.29 13.31
CA SER A 345 -15.89 -14.91 12.96
C SER A 345 -17.09 -14.14 12.44
N ALA A 346 -17.31 -12.92 12.92
CA ALA A 346 -18.22 -11.99 12.28
C ALA A 346 -17.63 -11.49 10.96
N LEU A 347 -18.44 -11.42 9.89
CA LEU A 347 -18.01 -10.91 8.59
C LEU A 347 -18.70 -9.58 8.30
N MET A 348 -17.93 -8.59 7.85
CA MET A 348 -18.43 -7.28 7.43
C MET A 348 -17.77 -6.89 6.11
N THR A 349 -18.56 -6.47 5.13
CA THR A 349 -18.06 -5.87 3.89
C THR A 349 -18.37 -4.38 3.87
N ILE A 350 -17.46 -3.59 3.29
CA ILE A 350 -17.67 -2.17 3.01
C ILE A 350 -17.36 -1.98 1.53
N GLU A 351 -18.32 -1.45 0.77
CA GLU A 351 -18.21 -1.24 -0.67
C GLU A 351 -18.49 0.23 -0.99
N GLY A 352 -17.81 0.77 -2.00
CA GLY A 352 -18.06 2.13 -2.49
C GLY A 352 -19.07 2.10 -3.63
N GLU A 353 -20.14 2.88 -3.53
CA GLU A 353 -21.18 2.95 -4.58
C GLU A 353 -20.62 3.33 -5.97
N LEU A 354 -19.52 4.10 -6.00
CA LEU A 354 -18.87 4.60 -7.21
C LEU A 354 -17.45 4.05 -7.40
N ASP A 355 -17.16 2.88 -6.84
CA ASP A 355 -15.84 2.24 -6.96
C ASP A 355 -15.65 1.66 -8.38
N ASP A 356 -14.76 2.28 -9.16
CA ASP A 356 -14.42 1.89 -10.52
C ASP A 356 -13.26 0.88 -10.60
N ILE A 357 -12.75 0.42 -9.45
CA ILE A 357 -11.59 -0.46 -9.34
C ILE A 357 -12.01 -1.85 -8.85
N SER A 358 -12.66 -1.94 -7.68
CA SER A 358 -12.92 -3.22 -7.02
C SER A 358 -14.22 -3.89 -7.44
N GLY A 359 -15.21 -3.10 -7.89
CA GLY A 359 -16.45 -3.56 -8.51
C GLY A 359 -17.57 -3.90 -7.55
#